data_AF-A0A9X9F403-F1
#
_entry.id   AF-A0A9X9F403-F1
#
_cell.length_a   1.000
_cell.length_b   1.000
_cell.length_c   1.000
_cell.angle_alpha   90.00
_cell.angle_beta   90.00
_cell.angle_gamma   90.00
#
_symmetry.space_group_name_H-M   'P 1'
#
loop_
_entity.id
_entity.type
_entity.pdbx_description
1 polymer ?
#
loop_
_entity_poly.entity_id
_entity_poly.type
_entity_poly.pdbx_seq_one_letter_code
_entity_poly.pdbx_strand_id
1 'polypeptide(L)'
;MFLYKLNKGDYDMIILNNEKVTKLLNEWYKVILSKQITKATRMKEEVDEKISVLMVEQNRDLQDQNLLLYYSLLDYSYKVLINKSYVTRSDFDAVEKLTTKTIDEYLKYYYHFYKAVHNT
;
A
#
# COMPACT_ATOMS: atom_id res chain seq x y z
N MET A 1 -26.10 18.56 6.96
CA MET A 1 -25.01 17.57 6.91
C MET A 1 -25.63 16.24 6.49
N PHE A 2 -25.61 15.92 5.19
CA PHE A 2 -26.19 14.68 4.68
C PHE A 2 -25.13 13.58 4.73
N LEU A 3 -25.28 12.66 5.69
CA LEU A 3 -24.53 11.41 5.71
C LEU A 3 -25.22 10.46 4.73
N TYR A 4 -24.65 10.26 3.54
CA TYR A 4 -25.11 9.21 2.63
C TYR A 4 -24.86 7.86 3.29
N LYS A 5 -25.93 7.17 3.70
CA LYS A 5 -25.85 5.74 4.05
C LYS A 5 -25.63 4.97 2.75
N LEU A 6 -24.43 4.40 2.61
CA LEU A 6 -24.11 3.45 1.54
C LEU A 6 -25.13 2.30 1.56
N ASN A 7 -25.59 1.89 0.38
CA ASN A 7 -26.51 0.77 0.24
C ASN A 7 -25.74 -0.56 0.13
N LYS A 8 -26.43 -1.71 0.26
CA LYS A 8 -25.79 -3.04 0.23
C LYS A 8 -24.97 -3.29 -1.06
N GLY A 9 -25.43 -2.80 -2.21
CA GLY A 9 -24.72 -2.93 -3.47
C GLY A 9 -23.42 -2.12 -3.50
N ASP A 10 -23.39 -0.95 -2.87
CA ASP A 10 -22.19 -0.13 -2.73
C ASP A 10 -21.12 -0.87 -1.89
N TYR A 11 -21.53 -1.51 -0.78
CA TYR A 11 -20.63 -2.31 0.05
C TYR A 11 -20.06 -3.54 -0.68
N ASP A 12 -20.89 -4.29 -1.40
CA ASP A 12 -20.44 -5.47 -2.15
C ASP A 12 -19.45 -5.07 -3.27
N MET A 13 -19.65 -3.90 -3.88
CA MET A 13 -18.75 -3.35 -4.90
C MET A 13 -17.40 -2.90 -4.31
N ILE A 14 -17.39 -2.28 -3.12
CA ILE A 14 -16.18 -1.90 -2.39
C ILE A 14 -15.37 -3.15 -2.01
N ILE A 15 -16.01 -4.18 -1.45
CA ILE A 15 -15.33 -5.43 -1.05
C ILE A 15 -14.69 -6.10 -2.28
N LEU A 16 -15.41 -6.21 -3.39
CA LEU A 16 -14.89 -6.81 -4.62
C LEU A 16 -13.71 -6.01 -5.19
N ASN A 17 -13.74 -4.68 -5.08
CA ASN A 17 -12.63 -3.82 -5.48
C ASN A 17 -11.39 -4.07 -4.59
N ASN A 18 -11.57 -4.11 -3.27
CA ASN A 18 -10.50 -4.36 -2.30
C ASN A 18 -9.83 -5.72 -2.51
N GLU A 19 -10.60 -6.76 -2.83
CA GLU A 19 -10.03 -8.07 -3.18
C GLU A 19 -9.16 -8.03 -4.44
N LYS A 20 -9.58 -7.28 -5.47
CA LYS A 20 -8.81 -7.12 -6.71
C LYS A 20 -7.51 -6.36 -6.46
N VAL A 21 -7.55 -5.27 -5.70
CA VAL A 21 -6.36 -4.50 -5.32
C VAL A 21 -5.42 -5.35 -4.48
N THR A 22 -5.94 -6.12 -3.52
CA THR A 22 -5.14 -7.04 -2.69
C THR A 22 -4.39 -8.06 -3.55
N LYS A 23 -5.07 -8.69 -4.52
CA LYS A 23 -4.44 -9.65 -5.44
C LYS A 23 -3.34 -9.00 -6.27
N LEU A 24 -3.59 -7.80 -6.81
CA LEU A 24 -2.61 -7.08 -7.61
C LEU A 24 -1.35 -6.75 -6.79
N LEU A 25 -1.50 -6.25 -5.55
CA LEU A 25 -0.39 -5.97 -4.64
C LEU A 25 0.40 -7.25 -4.31
N ASN A 26 -0.29 -8.37 -4.06
CA ASN A 26 0.38 -9.65 -3.78
C ASN A 26 1.20 -10.17 -4.97
N GLU A 27 0.70 -10.02 -6.19
CA GLU A 27 1.47 -10.39 -7.38
C GLU A 27 2.67 -9.46 -7.58
N TRP A 28 2.49 -8.15 -7.36
CA TRP A 28 3.59 -7.20 -7.43
C TRP A 28 4.68 -7.51 -6.40
N TYR A 29 4.29 -7.88 -5.18
CA TYR A 29 5.22 -8.34 -4.13
C TYR A 29 6.06 -9.54 -4.57
N LYS A 30 5.45 -10.58 -5.15
CA LYS A 30 6.18 -11.75 -5.67
C LYS A 30 7.18 -11.36 -6.77
N VAL A 31 6.80 -10.41 -7.62
CA VAL A 31 7.66 -9.91 -8.70
C VAL A 31 8.85 -9.09 -8.14
N ILE A 32 8.63 -8.29 -7.10
CA ILE A 32 9.70 -7.57 -6.36
C ILE A 32 10.65 -8.58 -5.71
N LEU A 33 10.14 -9.59 -4.99
CA LEU A 33 10.96 -10.63 -4.34
C LEU A 33 11.81 -11.43 -5.33
N SER A 34 11.24 -11.75 -6.50
CA SER A 34 11.97 -12.42 -7.58
C SER A 34 12.90 -11.49 -8.36
N LYS A 35 13.00 -10.21 -7.97
CA LYS A 35 13.90 -9.18 -8.54
C LYS A 35 13.72 -8.99 -10.06
N GLN A 36 12.52 -9.24 -10.57
CA GLN A 36 12.19 -9.05 -11.98
C GLN A 36 11.92 -7.57 -12.28
N ILE A 37 12.98 -6.75 -12.35
CA ILE A 37 12.89 -5.28 -12.42
C ILE A 37 11.93 -4.81 -13.52
N THR A 38 12.10 -5.26 -14.77
CA THR A 38 11.25 -4.84 -15.89
C THR A 38 9.77 -5.13 -15.65
N LYS A 39 9.46 -6.29 -15.05
CA LYS A 39 8.08 -6.67 -14.73
C LYS A 39 7.56 -5.85 -13.54
N ALA A 40 8.38 -5.63 -12.52
CA ALA A 40 8.03 -4.82 -11.36
C ALA A 40 7.71 -3.38 -11.76
N THR A 41 8.49 -2.79 -12.68
CA THR A 41 8.26 -1.43 -13.21
C THR A 41 6.95 -1.35 -13.98
N ARG A 42 6.65 -2.32 -14.86
CA ARG A 42 5.39 -2.35 -15.61
C ARG A 42 4.17 -2.50 -14.69
N MET A 43 4.28 -3.34 -13.66
CA MET A 43 3.19 -3.53 -12.69
C MET A 43 2.98 -2.30 -11.80
N LYS A 44 4.01 -1.48 -11.57
CA LYS A 44 3.90 -0.29 -10.73
C LYS A 44 2.87 0.69 -11.27
N GLU A 45 2.81 0.92 -12.58
CA GLU A 45 1.83 1.82 -13.20
C GLU A 45 0.39 1.38 -12.92
N GLU A 46 0.10 0.08 -13.06
CA GLU A 46 -1.22 -0.50 -12.80
C GLU A 46 -1.60 -0.42 -11.31
N VAL A 47 -0.62 -0.67 -10.43
CA VAL A 47 -0.81 -0.54 -8.97
C VAL A 47 -1.07 0.91 -8.58
N ASP A 48 -0.27 1.86 -9.08
CA ASP A 48 -0.39 3.29 -8.77
C ASP A 48 -1.77 3.83 -9.20
N GLU A 49 -2.28 3.42 -10.36
CA GLU A 49 -3.62 3.77 -10.82
C GLU A 49 -4.71 3.30 -9.84
N LYS A 50 -4.69 2.02 -9.45
CA LYS A 50 -5.70 1.46 -8.53
C LYS A 50 -5.64 2.08 -7.14
N ILE A 51 -4.43 2.38 -6.66
CA ILE A 51 -4.22 2.99 -5.36
C ILE A 51 -4.66 4.46 -5.33
N SER A 52 -4.49 5.20 -6.44
CA SER A 52 -4.90 6.60 -6.52
C SER A 52 -6.40 6.79 -6.25
N VAL A 53 -7.23 5.82 -6.65
CA VAL A 53 -8.68 5.82 -6.38
C VAL A 53 -8.96 5.77 -4.87
N LEU A 54 -8.25 4.91 -4.14
CA LEU A 54 -8.39 4.77 -2.67
C LEU A 54 -7.87 5.99 -1.90
N MET A 55 -6.99 6.81 -2.50
CA MET A 55 -6.44 8.01 -1.88
C MET A 55 -7.41 9.21 -1.89
N VAL A 56 -8.38 9.24 -2.83
CA VAL A 56 -9.31 10.37 -3.03
C VAL A 56 -10.53 10.28 -2.12
N GLU A 57 -10.84 9.11 -1.57
CA GLU A 57 -12.04 8.91 -0.76
C GLU A 57 -11.94 9.58 0.62
N GLN A 58 -12.88 10.49 0.91
CA GLN A 58 -12.91 11.27 2.16
C GLN A 58 -13.34 10.43 3.38
N ASN A 59 -13.96 9.27 3.17
CA ASN A 59 -14.42 8.35 4.20
C ASN A 59 -13.71 6.99 4.09
N ARG A 60 -12.38 6.98 4.26
CA ARG A 60 -11.57 5.75 4.23
C ARG A 60 -11.93 4.81 5.37
N ASP A 61 -12.30 3.58 5.03
CA ASP A 61 -12.47 2.53 6.01
C ASP A 61 -11.11 1.97 6.47
N LEU A 62 -11.13 0.96 7.34
CA LEU A 62 -9.92 0.32 7.87
C LEU A 62 -9.21 -0.54 6.81
N GLN A 63 -9.95 -1.13 5.86
CA GLN A 63 -9.37 -1.93 4.78
C GLN A 63 -8.59 -1.06 3.80
N ASP A 64 -9.12 0.11 3.44
CA ASP A 64 -8.43 1.06 2.57
C ASP A 64 -7.10 1.51 3.18
N GLN A 65 -7.08 1.74 4.50
CA GLN A 65 -5.86 2.10 5.22
C GLN A 65 -4.82 0.96 5.20
N ASN A 66 -5.27 -0.29 5.37
CA ASN A 66 -4.39 -1.46 5.28
C ASN A 66 -3.81 -1.64 3.87
N LEU A 67 -4.60 -1.43 2.82
CA LEU A 67 -4.15 -1.50 1.43
C LEU A 67 -3.14 -0.40 1.09
N LEU A 68 -3.40 0.84 1.54
CA LEU A 68 -2.48 1.97 1.36
C LEU A 68 -1.15 1.74 2.09
N LEU A 69 -1.19 1.16 3.28
CA LEU A 69 0.01 0.79 4.02
C LEU A 69 0.76 -0.34 3.29
N TYR A 70 0.07 -1.39 2.84
CA TYR A 70 0.71 -2.48 2.09
C TYR A 70 1.37 -1.97 0.81
N TYR A 71 0.69 -1.14 0.04
CA TYR A 71 1.24 -0.47 -1.12
C TYR A 71 2.52 0.32 -0.78
N SER A 72 2.47 1.13 0.27
CA SER A 72 3.60 1.99 0.66
C SER A 72 4.86 1.18 0.98
N LEU A 73 4.70 0.01 1.61
CA LEU A 73 5.79 -0.92 1.92
C LEU A 73 6.38 -1.58 0.66
N LEU A 74 5.53 -1.90 -0.32
CA LEU A 74 5.97 -2.47 -1.59
C LEU A 74 6.65 -1.43 -2.48
N ASP A 75 6.14 -0.20 -2.53
CA ASP A 75 6.76 0.91 -3.26
C ASP A 75 8.15 1.22 -2.72
N TYR A 76 8.29 1.23 -1.40
CA TYR A 76 9.58 1.30 -0.73
C TYR A 76 10.52 0.18 -1.18
N SER A 77 10.07 -1.08 -1.13
CA SER A 77 10.87 -2.25 -1.52
C SER A 77 11.28 -2.22 -2.99
N TYR A 78 10.38 -1.76 -3.84
CA TYR A 78 10.64 -1.53 -5.26
C TYR A 78 11.71 -0.45 -5.45
N LYS A 79 11.61 0.69 -4.75
CA LYS A 79 12.63 1.76 -4.78
C LYS A 79 14.01 1.23 -4.38
N VAL A 80 14.10 0.44 -3.32
CA VAL A 80 15.36 -0.24 -2.92
C VAL A 80 15.88 -1.17 -4.02
N LEU A 81 14.98 -1.93 -4.68
CA LEU A 81 15.34 -2.85 -5.75
C LEU A 81 15.92 -2.12 -6.98
N ILE A 82 15.32 -0.99 -7.39
CA ILE A 82 15.75 -0.24 -8.58
C ILE A 82 16.91 0.72 -8.29
N ASN A 83 16.94 1.30 -7.09
CA ASN A 83 17.92 2.28 -6.66
C ASN A 83 18.58 1.78 -5.38
N LYS A 84 19.68 1.04 -5.54
CA LYS A 84 20.50 0.56 -4.40
C LYS A 84 21.06 1.69 -3.51
N SER A 85 20.96 2.97 -3.91
CA SER A 85 21.66 4.09 -3.27
C SER A 85 20.81 5.35 -2.99
N TYR A 86 19.48 5.35 -3.17
CA TYR A 86 18.65 6.57 -3.04
C TYR A 86 17.36 6.36 -2.23
N VAL A 87 17.47 5.72 -1.08
CA VAL A 87 16.37 5.73 -0.12
C VAL A 87 16.77 6.64 1.03
N THR A 88 16.32 7.89 0.96
CA THR A 88 16.56 8.88 2.01
C THR A 88 15.50 8.73 3.10
N ARG A 89 15.89 8.99 4.36
CA ARG A 89 15.03 8.87 5.56
C ARG A 89 13.65 9.54 5.40
N SER A 90 13.56 10.61 4.61
CA SER A 90 12.34 11.36 4.32
C SER A 90 11.25 10.56 3.58
N ASP A 91 11.62 9.53 2.82
CA ASP A 91 10.64 8.67 2.12
C ASP A 91 9.83 7.82 3.10
N PHE A 92 10.36 7.59 4.31
CA PHE A 92 9.71 6.81 5.36
C PHE A 92 8.73 7.65 6.20
N ASP A 93 8.84 8.98 6.18
CA ASP A 93 7.99 9.88 6.97
C ASP A 93 6.51 9.79 6.56
N ALA A 94 6.24 9.48 5.29
CA ALA A 94 4.88 9.22 4.79
C ALA A 94 4.28 7.94 5.39
N VAL A 95 5.10 6.91 5.60
CA VAL A 95 4.70 5.67 6.27
C VAL A 95 4.44 5.93 7.75
N GLU A 96 5.29 6.74 8.40
CA GLU A 96 5.13 7.06 9.82
C GLU A 96 3.80 7.78 10.13
N LYS A 97 3.39 8.72 9.27
CA LYS A 97 2.09 9.41 9.41
C LYS A 97 0.89 8.46 9.32
N LEU A 98 0.97 7.41 8.51
CA LEU A 98 -0.11 6.43 8.32
C LEU A 98 -0.23 5.43 9.48
N THR A 99 0.84 5.23 10.26
CA THR A 99 0.85 4.32 11.43
C THR A 99 0.27 4.91 12.72
N THR A 100 -0.20 6.15 12.70
CA THR A 100 -0.81 6.82 13.87
C THR A 100 -2.22 6.31 14.20
N LYS A 101 -2.82 5.48 13.34
CA LYS A 101 -4.14 4.87 13.52
C LYS A 101 -4.04 3.38 13.87
N THR A 102 -5.14 2.77 14.31
CA THR A 102 -5.23 1.32 14.52
C THR A 102 -4.94 0.62 13.19
N ILE A 103 -3.82 -0.08 13.12
CA ILE A 103 -3.38 -0.85 11.94
C ILE A 103 -3.43 -2.33 12.27
N ASP A 104 -3.61 -3.14 11.24
CA ASP A 104 -3.53 -4.60 11.35
C ASP A 104 -2.17 -5.06 11.93
N GLU A 105 -2.19 -6.09 12.78
CA GLU A 105 -0.99 -6.60 13.46
C GLU A 105 0.09 -7.09 12.48
N TYR A 106 -0.32 -7.68 11.35
CA TYR A 106 0.61 -8.14 10.32
C TYR A 106 1.33 -6.97 9.66
N LEU A 107 0.61 -5.89 9.37
CA LEU A 107 1.21 -4.67 8.81
C LEU A 107 2.07 -3.92 9.82
N LYS A 108 1.70 -3.97 11.11
CA LYS A 108 2.52 -3.46 12.21
C LYS A 108 3.88 -4.15 12.29
N TYR A 109 3.91 -5.48 12.09
CA TYR A 109 5.16 -6.24 12.01
C TYR A 109 6.06 -5.76 10.88
N TYR A 110 5.53 -5.62 9.65
CA TYR A 110 6.33 -5.11 8.53
C TYR A 110 6.81 -3.69 8.79
N TYR A 111 5.96 -2.79 9.28
CA TYR A 111 6.37 -1.43 9.63
C TYR A 111 7.58 -1.42 10.57
N HIS A 112 7.52 -2.18 11.67
CA HIS A 112 8.64 -2.25 12.62
C HIS A 112 9.89 -2.87 12.01
N PHE A 113 9.75 -3.88 11.15
CA PHE A 113 10.86 -4.47 10.41
C PHE A 113 11.56 -3.43 9.51
N TYR A 114 10.82 -2.69 8.70
CA TYR A 114 11.42 -1.66 7.83
C TYR A 114 12.02 -0.51 8.64
N LYS A 115 11.39 -0.09 9.74
CA LYS A 115 11.94 0.90 10.67
C LYS A 115 13.26 0.47 11.29
N ALA A 116 13.39 -0.81 11.63
CA ALA A 116 14.62 -1.37 12.17
C ALA A 116 15.75 -1.39 11.14
N VAL A 117 15.49 -1.87 9.91
CA VAL A 117 16.47 -1.91 8.81
C VAL A 117 17.01 -0.52 8.49
N HIS A 118 16.17 0.53 8.59
CA HIS A 118 16.54 1.90 8.25
C HIS A 118 17.19 2.74 9.35
N ASN A 119 17.16 2.27 10.60
CA ASN A 119 17.83 2.94 11.72
C ASN A 119 19.26 2.41 11.98
N THR A 120 19.79 1.60 11.06
CA THR A 120 21.18 1.10 11.04
C THR A 120 21.99 1.82 9.98
#